data_AF-A0A4U3ATD4-F1
#
_entry.id   AF-A0A4U3ATD4-F1
#
_cell.length_a   1.000
_cell.length_b   1.000
_cell.length_c   1.000
_cell.angle_alpha   90.00
_cell.angle_beta   90.00
_cell.angle_gamma   90.00
#
_symmetry.space_group_name_H-M   'P 1'
#
loop_
_entity.id
_entity.type
_entity.pdbx_description
1 polymer ?
#
loop_
_entity_poly.entity_id
_entity_poly.type
_entity_poly.pdbx_seq_one_letter_code
_entity_poly.pdbx_strand_id
1 'polypeptide(L)'
;IGGRIEGGKTSLLQTLLFTTTYQYSPEKVELYLVDLGERPTGILALGNLPHVKKKVTDGMQLKEMLDELLELINNREPIMPSIDPNATVEIPYKRIIVAIDDIDQMLTILSTDYEAKNKMELIVQNCKNKGIHFMTAATTSSLNSYSHEKWFAEIRKRSIGYLLGTTQNNDVYFFNMKLPHTEMDQELLSGDGYCIRRKPIKIKCAYTPLHLLRAMTDKISVKWSELKVK
;
A
#
# COMPACT_ATOMS: atom_id res chain seq x y z
N ILE A 1 5.14 0.72 -4.20
CA ILE A 1 5.15 0.53 -5.67
C ILE A 1 5.65 1.84 -6.28
N GLY A 2 6.87 1.83 -6.81
CA GLY A 2 7.45 2.95 -7.54
C GLY A 2 7.37 2.75 -9.05
N GLY A 3 7.63 3.79 -9.80
CA GLY A 3 7.61 3.76 -11.26
C GLY A 3 7.15 5.07 -11.86
N ARG A 4 7.31 5.21 -13.18
CA ARG A 4 6.89 6.41 -13.91
C ARG A 4 5.37 6.58 -13.94
N ILE A 5 4.92 7.76 -14.36
CA ILE A 5 3.50 8.03 -14.67
C ILE A 5 3.03 6.99 -15.71
N GLU A 6 1.80 6.49 -15.54
CA GLU A 6 1.20 5.44 -16.40
C GLU A 6 1.94 4.08 -16.44
N GLY A 7 2.90 3.85 -15.52
CA GLY A 7 3.62 2.57 -15.43
C GLY A 7 2.80 1.37 -14.92
N GLY A 8 1.52 1.56 -14.56
CA GLY A 8 0.66 0.49 -14.03
C GLY A 8 0.65 0.35 -12.50
N LYS A 9 1.10 1.38 -11.77
CA LYS A 9 1.20 1.39 -10.29
C LYS A 9 -0.15 1.15 -9.61
N THR A 10 -1.17 1.94 -9.97
CA THR A 10 -2.53 1.81 -9.45
C THR A 10 -3.13 0.43 -9.75
N SER A 11 -2.94 -0.09 -10.97
CA SER A 11 -3.43 -1.42 -11.36
C SER A 11 -2.80 -2.54 -10.52
N LEU A 12 -1.50 -2.45 -10.24
CA LEU A 12 -0.83 -3.40 -9.35
C LEU A 12 -1.35 -3.26 -7.91
N LEU A 13 -1.52 -2.03 -7.40
CA LEU A 13 -2.08 -1.79 -6.08
C LEU A 13 -3.49 -2.39 -5.94
N GLN A 14 -4.37 -2.16 -6.92
CA GLN A 14 -5.69 -2.78 -6.99
C GLN A 14 -5.62 -4.31 -7.00
N THR A 15 -4.71 -4.89 -7.79
CA THR A 15 -4.50 -6.35 -7.86
C THR A 15 -4.09 -6.94 -6.51
N LEU A 16 -3.18 -6.28 -5.79
CA LEU A 16 -2.76 -6.70 -4.46
C LEU A 16 -3.92 -6.61 -3.45
N LEU A 17 -4.71 -5.55 -3.51
CA LEU A 17 -5.89 -5.38 -2.66
C LEU A 17 -6.93 -6.46 -2.93
N PHE A 18 -7.28 -6.74 -4.19
CA PHE A 18 -8.21 -7.83 -4.53
C PHE A 18 -7.71 -9.20 -4.09
N THR A 19 -6.43 -9.49 -4.32
CA THR A 19 -5.86 -10.77 -3.91
C THR A 19 -5.98 -10.93 -2.39
N THR A 20 -5.72 -9.85 -1.65
CA THR A 20 -5.85 -9.83 -0.19
C THR A 20 -7.30 -10.00 0.27
N THR A 21 -8.24 -9.24 -0.28
CA THR A 21 -9.65 -9.29 0.11
C THR A 21 -10.36 -10.55 -0.37
N TYR A 22 -9.85 -11.20 -1.41
CA TYR A 22 -10.30 -12.52 -1.80
C TYR A 22 -9.78 -13.62 -0.86
N GLN A 23 -8.56 -13.50 -0.34
CA GLN A 23 -7.98 -14.53 0.55
C GLN A 23 -8.45 -14.41 2.01
N TYR A 24 -8.59 -13.19 2.52
CA TYR A 24 -8.89 -12.93 3.92
C TYR A 24 -10.26 -12.29 4.09
N SER A 25 -10.99 -12.65 5.15
CA SER A 25 -12.33 -12.12 5.42
C SER A 25 -12.29 -10.68 5.95
N PRO A 26 -13.41 -9.93 5.86
CA PRO A 26 -13.56 -8.59 6.49
C PRO A 26 -13.43 -8.58 8.02
N GLU A 27 -13.45 -9.77 8.64
CA GLU A 27 -13.20 -9.95 10.08
C GLU A 27 -11.71 -10.10 10.39
N LYS A 28 -10.89 -10.46 9.39
CA LYS A 28 -9.43 -10.60 9.54
C LYS A 28 -8.66 -9.41 8.99
N VAL A 29 -9.17 -8.76 7.95
CA VAL A 29 -8.51 -7.64 7.26
C VAL A 29 -9.48 -6.48 7.06
N GLU A 30 -8.99 -5.28 7.34
CA GLU A 30 -9.69 -4.01 7.22
C GLU A 30 -8.88 -3.07 6.33
N LEU A 31 -9.54 -2.36 5.40
CA LEU A 31 -8.90 -1.48 4.42
C LEU A 31 -9.22 -0.01 4.68
N TYR A 32 -8.19 0.82 4.61
CA TYR A 32 -8.29 2.27 4.44
C TYR A 32 -7.78 2.61 3.05
N LEU A 33 -8.58 3.29 2.25
CA LEU A 33 -8.22 3.70 0.89
C LEU A 33 -7.94 5.20 0.89
N VAL A 34 -6.71 5.59 0.60
CA VAL A 34 -6.25 6.98 0.56
C VAL A 34 -5.91 7.34 -0.88
N ASP A 35 -6.70 8.25 -1.46
CA ASP A 35 -6.49 8.74 -2.82
C ASP A 35 -6.99 10.20 -2.87
N LEU A 36 -6.05 11.12 -2.69
CA LEU A 36 -6.30 12.56 -2.60
C LEU A 36 -6.40 13.23 -3.98
N GLY A 37 -6.20 12.46 -5.06
CA GLY A 37 -6.33 12.95 -6.43
C GLY A 37 -7.72 12.72 -7.04
N GLU A 38 -8.63 12.10 -6.29
CA GLU A 38 -10.02 11.78 -6.66
C GLU A 38 -10.19 11.23 -8.08
N ARG A 39 -9.38 10.22 -8.45
CA ARG A 39 -9.43 9.65 -9.80
C ARG A 39 -10.56 8.62 -9.90
N PRO A 40 -11.48 8.71 -10.89
CA PRO A 40 -12.54 7.72 -11.08
C PRO A 40 -12.04 6.29 -11.30
N THR A 41 -10.79 6.16 -11.76
CA THR A 41 -10.12 4.90 -12.06
C THR A 41 -9.11 4.47 -10.99
N GLY A 42 -9.02 5.21 -9.89
CA GLY A 42 -8.10 4.99 -8.79
C GLY A 42 -8.52 3.84 -7.87
N ILE A 43 -7.88 3.74 -6.71
CA ILE A 43 -8.21 2.70 -5.73
C ILE A 43 -9.59 2.89 -5.09
N LEU A 44 -10.18 4.09 -5.16
CA LEU A 44 -11.51 4.39 -4.60
C LEU A 44 -12.64 3.58 -5.26
N ALA A 45 -12.43 3.08 -6.48
CA ALA A 45 -13.33 2.15 -7.17
C ALA A 45 -13.55 0.84 -6.39
N LEU A 46 -12.61 0.46 -5.51
CA LEU A 46 -12.70 -0.69 -4.62
C LEU A 46 -13.54 -0.44 -3.38
N GLY A 47 -14.06 0.78 -3.23
CA GLY A 47 -14.66 1.25 -2.00
C GLY A 47 -15.98 0.60 -1.58
N ASN A 48 -16.53 -0.31 -2.39
CA ASN A 48 -17.72 -1.11 -2.06
C ASN A 48 -17.36 -2.52 -1.54
N LEU A 49 -16.06 -2.84 -1.43
CA LEU A 49 -15.63 -4.07 -0.79
C LEU A 49 -16.04 -4.06 0.69
N PRO A 50 -16.50 -5.20 1.25
CA PRO A 50 -16.92 -5.29 2.65
C PRO A 50 -15.77 -5.08 3.64
N HIS A 51 -14.52 -5.12 3.18
CA HIS A 51 -13.31 -4.86 3.97
C HIS A 51 -13.03 -3.36 4.13
N VAL A 52 -13.60 -2.49 3.29
CA VAL A 52 -13.29 -1.06 3.30
C VAL A 52 -14.01 -0.40 4.46
N LYS A 53 -13.22 0.16 5.37
CA LYS A 53 -13.72 0.92 6.51
C LYS A 53 -13.83 2.41 6.21
N LYS A 54 -12.80 2.98 5.59
CA LYS A 54 -12.76 4.42 5.30
C LYS A 54 -12.11 4.69 3.94
N LYS A 55 -12.71 5.62 3.21
CA LYS A 55 -12.11 6.27 2.04
C LYS A 55 -11.64 7.65 2.49
N VAL A 56 -10.45 8.04 2.07
CA VAL A 56 -9.82 9.31 2.40
C VAL A 56 -9.52 10.02 1.09
N THR A 57 -10.27 11.09 0.83
CA THR A 57 -10.17 11.86 -0.43
C THR A 57 -9.67 13.29 -0.22
N ASP A 58 -9.62 13.76 1.03
CA ASP A 58 -9.14 15.09 1.38
C ASP A 58 -8.26 15.08 2.64
N GLY A 59 -7.65 16.25 2.93
CA GLY A 59 -6.75 16.41 4.07
C GLY A 59 -7.43 16.35 5.45
N MET A 60 -8.72 16.68 5.56
CA MET A 60 -9.45 16.59 6.82
C MET A 60 -9.72 15.11 7.17
N GLN A 61 -10.20 14.34 6.19
CA GLN A 61 -10.39 12.89 6.31
C GLN A 61 -9.07 12.17 6.61
N LEU A 62 -7.95 12.65 6.06
CA LEU A 62 -6.63 12.11 6.34
C LEU A 62 -6.27 12.28 7.81
N LYS A 63 -6.49 13.47 8.38
CA LYS A 63 -6.22 13.73 9.81
C LYS A 63 -7.06 12.85 10.72
N GLU A 64 -8.36 12.77 10.45
CA GLU A 64 -9.26 11.88 11.21
C GLU A 64 -8.82 10.41 11.14
N MET A 65 -8.37 9.94 9.96
CA MET A 65 -7.82 8.60 9.82
C MET A 65 -6.57 8.42 10.67
N LEU A 66 -5.65 9.40 10.68
CA LEU A 66 -4.43 9.32 11.48
C LEU A 66 -4.74 9.30 12.98
N ASP A 67 -5.73 10.07 13.43
CA ASP A 67 -6.22 10.04 14.82
C ASP A 67 -6.75 8.67 15.20
N GLU A 68 -7.63 8.11 14.36
CA GLU A 68 -8.22 6.80 14.57
C GLU A 68 -7.15 5.69 14.58
N LEU A 69 -6.20 5.72 13.64
CA LEU A 69 -5.11 4.74 13.60
C LEU A 69 -4.18 4.85 14.81
N LEU A 70 -3.93 6.07 15.29
CA LEU A 70 -3.09 6.28 16.46
C LEU A 70 -3.77 5.78 17.74
N GLU A 71 -5.07 6.02 17.89
CA GLU A 71 -5.86 5.46 19.00
C GLU A 71 -5.86 3.93 18.97
N LEU A 72 -6.09 3.33 17.80
CA LEU A 72 -6.00 1.88 17.62
C LEU A 72 -4.62 1.33 17.95
N ILE A 73 -3.55 2.01 17.55
CA ILE A 73 -2.19 1.65 17.93
C ILE A 73 -2.04 1.68 19.44
N ASN A 74 -2.50 2.74 20.11
CA ASN A 74 -2.31 2.88 21.56
C ASN A 74 -3.08 1.79 22.35
N ASN A 75 -4.22 1.35 21.84
CA ASN A 75 -5.06 0.32 22.47
C ASN A 75 -4.67 -1.12 22.10
N ARG A 76 -3.80 -1.33 21.10
CA ARG A 76 -3.37 -2.67 20.67
C ARG A 76 -2.11 -3.12 21.43
N GLU A 77 -2.24 -4.27 22.07
CA GLU A 77 -1.08 -5.02 22.56
C GLU A 77 -0.15 -5.41 21.39
N PRO A 78 1.18 -5.25 21.54
CA PRO A 78 2.12 -5.62 20.50
C PRO A 78 2.17 -7.14 20.36
N ILE A 79 1.97 -7.60 19.13
CA ILE A 79 2.22 -8.98 18.75
C ILE A 79 3.72 -9.24 18.83
N MET A 80 4.11 -10.07 19.78
CA MET A 80 5.47 -10.56 19.88
C MET A 80 5.65 -11.72 18.91
N PRO A 81 6.71 -11.73 18.08
CA PRO A 81 7.03 -12.88 17.26
C PRO A 81 7.32 -14.08 18.18
N SER A 82 6.69 -15.22 17.91
CA SER A 82 7.05 -16.47 18.58
C SER A 82 8.46 -16.89 18.15
N ILE A 83 9.24 -17.41 19.10
CA ILE A 83 10.54 -18.01 18.81
C ILE A 83 10.36 -19.35 18.07
N ASP A 84 9.25 -20.05 18.36
CA ASP A 84 8.87 -21.28 17.68
C ASP A 84 8.33 -20.97 16.27
N PRO A 85 8.97 -21.48 15.19
CA PRO A 85 8.52 -21.33 13.82
C PRO A 85 7.15 -21.96 13.53
N ASN A 86 6.72 -22.93 14.33
CA ASN A 86 5.46 -23.65 14.17
C ASN A 86 4.33 -23.09 15.05
N ALA A 87 4.64 -22.17 15.96
CA ALA A 87 3.62 -21.54 16.79
C ALA A 87 2.76 -20.61 15.93
N THR A 88 1.46 -20.91 15.88
CA THR A 88 0.46 -19.99 15.35
C THR A 88 0.30 -18.83 16.33
N VAL A 89 0.88 -17.68 15.98
CA VAL A 89 0.62 -16.43 16.69
C VAL A 89 -0.82 -16.01 16.38
N GLU A 90 -1.72 -16.19 17.35
CA GLU A 90 -3.06 -15.64 17.26
C GLU A 90 -3.00 -14.11 17.28
N ILE A 91 -3.71 -13.50 16.34
CA ILE A 91 -3.77 -12.06 16.19
C ILE A 91 -5.14 -11.65 16.75
N PRO A 92 -5.19 -10.99 17.91
CA PRO A 92 -6.46 -10.73 18.61
C PRO A 92 -7.29 -9.62 17.95
N TYR A 93 -6.77 -8.98 16.90
CA TYR A 93 -7.42 -7.88 16.20
C TYR A 93 -7.29 -8.02 14.68
N LYS A 94 -8.16 -7.30 13.96
CA LYS A 94 -8.09 -7.22 12.51
C LYS A 94 -6.77 -6.58 12.06
N ARG A 95 -6.14 -7.15 11.04
CA ARG A 95 -5.03 -6.49 10.35
C ARG A 95 -5.57 -5.32 9.54
N ILE A 96 -4.92 -4.17 9.64
CA ILE A 96 -5.30 -2.97 8.90
C ILE A 96 -4.32 -2.80 7.75
N ILE A 97 -4.84 -2.53 6.56
CA ILE A 97 -4.05 -2.16 5.39
C ILE A 97 -4.46 -0.74 4.99
N VAL A 98 -3.50 0.18 5.10
CA VAL A 98 -3.63 1.54 4.58
C VAL A 98 -3.06 1.54 3.16
N ALA A 99 -3.97 1.54 2.19
CA ALA A 99 -3.63 1.62 0.78
C ALA A 99 -3.60 3.09 0.35
N ILE A 100 -2.46 3.55 -0.12
CA ILE A 100 -2.27 4.95 -0.53
C ILE A 100 -1.95 4.93 -2.02
N ASP A 101 -2.89 5.38 -2.84
CA ASP A 101 -2.60 5.69 -4.23
C ASP A 101 -2.04 7.10 -4.31
N ASP A 102 -1.05 7.28 -5.19
CA ASP A 102 -0.32 8.53 -5.39
C ASP A 102 0.02 9.30 -4.09
N ILE A 103 1.07 8.86 -3.39
CA ILE A 103 1.48 9.43 -2.10
C ILE A 103 1.85 10.93 -2.18
N ASP A 104 2.14 11.48 -3.37
CA ASP A 104 2.72 12.82 -3.53
C ASP A 104 1.84 13.92 -2.91
N GLN A 105 0.52 13.82 -3.07
CA GLN A 105 -0.43 14.75 -2.44
C GLN A 105 -0.44 14.61 -0.92
N MET A 106 -0.37 13.38 -0.41
CA MET A 106 -0.28 13.13 1.03
C MET A 106 1.02 13.69 1.61
N LEU A 107 2.15 13.56 0.88
CA LEU A 107 3.43 14.15 1.28
C LEU A 107 3.34 15.67 1.38
N THR A 108 2.65 16.31 0.44
CA THR A 108 2.45 17.76 0.46
C THR A 108 1.68 18.19 1.70
N ILE A 109 0.55 17.54 2.01
CA ILE A 109 -0.24 17.83 3.23
C ILE A 109 0.60 17.62 4.50
N LEU A 110 1.31 16.49 4.60
CA LEU A 110 2.14 16.18 5.76
C LEU A 110 3.36 17.10 5.90
N SER A 111 3.85 17.70 4.81
CA SER A 111 4.93 18.69 4.87
C SER A 111 4.47 20.02 5.46
N THR A 112 3.19 20.36 5.27
CA THR A 112 2.59 21.59 5.79
C THR A 112 2.00 21.44 7.20
N ASP A 113 1.52 20.24 7.55
CA ASP A 113 0.86 19.98 8.81
C ASP A 113 1.75 19.16 9.76
N TYR A 114 2.34 19.85 10.74
CA TYR A 114 3.26 19.24 11.70
C TYR A 114 2.58 18.22 12.63
N GLU A 115 1.30 18.43 12.97
CA GLU A 115 0.58 17.53 13.85
C GLU A 115 0.29 16.20 13.14
N ALA A 116 -0.23 16.27 11.91
CA ALA A 116 -0.47 15.10 11.08
C ALA A 116 0.83 14.33 10.79
N LYS A 117 1.93 15.05 10.55
CA LYS A 117 3.26 14.46 10.37
C LYS A 117 3.72 13.68 11.59
N ASN A 118 3.59 14.24 12.79
CA ASN A 118 3.96 13.56 14.03
C ASN A 118 3.13 12.29 14.25
N LYS A 119 1.82 12.34 14.00
CA LYS A 119 0.94 11.16 14.08
C LYS A 119 1.41 10.08 13.10
N MET A 120 1.72 10.44 11.86
CA MET A 120 2.24 9.50 10.86
C MET A 120 3.58 8.87 11.28
N GLU A 121 4.51 9.65 11.85
CA GLU A 121 5.77 9.14 12.40
C GLU A 121 5.53 8.08 13.49
N LEU A 122 4.67 8.38 14.47
CA LEU A 122 4.33 7.44 15.54
C LEU A 122 3.67 6.17 14.99
N ILE A 123 2.77 6.30 14.02
CA ILE A 123 2.09 5.16 13.38
C ILE A 123 3.11 4.26 12.69
N VAL A 124 3.97 4.81 11.82
CA VAL A 124 4.96 4.02 11.07
C VAL A 124 5.97 3.33 11.98
N GLN A 125 6.35 3.96 13.09
CA GLN A 125 7.26 3.35 14.07
C GLN A 125 6.64 2.12 14.74
N ASN A 126 5.35 2.16 15.06
CA ASN A 126 4.65 1.15 15.85
C ASN A 126 3.84 0.13 15.02
N CYS A 127 3.68 0.34 13.71
CA CYS A 127 2.76 -0.43 12.87
C CYS A 127 3.05 -1.94 12.81
N LYS A 128 4.34 -2.33 12.81
CA LYS A 128 4.80 -3.72 12.58
C LYS A 128 4.21 -4.70 13.58
N ASN A 129 4.28 -4.37 14.86
CA ASN A 129 3.86 -5.27 15.93
C ASN A 129 2.37 -5.08 16.25
N LYS A 130 1.70 -4.09 15.65
CA LYS A 130 0.30 -3.75 15.93
C LYS A 130 -0.64 -4.09 14.77
N GLY A 131 -0.16 -4.89 13.81
CA GLY A 131 -0.96 -5.40 12.68
C GLY A 131 -1.44 -4.31 11.72
N ILE A 132 -0.66 -3.24 11.53
CA ILE A 132 -0.93 -2.19 10.56
C ILE A 132 0.11 -2.26 9.44
N HIS A 133 -0.37 -2.27 8.20
CA HIS A 133 0.44 -2.43 7.01
C HIS A 133 0.15 -1.29 6.02
N PHE A 134 1.18 -0.85 5.30
CA PHE A 134 1.04 0.17 4.27
C PHE A 134 1.27 -0.45 2.89
N MET A 135 0.39 -0.12 1.94
CA MET A 135 0.58 -0.41 0.52
C MET A 135 0.53 0.90 -0.24
N THR A 136 1.68 1.40 -0.66
CA THR A 136 1.77 2.73 -1.27
C THR A 136 2.14 2.65 -2.74
N ALA A 137 1.54 3.51 -3.55
CA ALA A 137 1.96 3.79 -4.92
C ALA A 137 2.49 5.22 -5.00
N ALA A 138 3.58 5.42 -5.74
CA ALA A 138 4.25 6.69 -5.83
C ALA A 138 5.06 6.79 -7.12
N THR A 139 5.27 8.02 -7.60
CA THR A 139 6.21 8.26 -8.69
C THR A 139 7.60 8.47 -8.12
N THR A 140 8.58 7.73 -8.62
CA THR A 140 9.91 7.68 -7.99
C THR A 140 10.61 9.03 -7.97
N SER A 141 10.39 9.88 -8.97
CA SER A 141 10.95 11.24 -9.06
C SER A 141 10.55 12.11 -7.87
N SER A 142 9.29 12.02 -7.42
CA SER A 142 8.76 12.80 -6.30
C SER A 142 9.30 12.35 -4.94
N LEU A 143 9.60 11.06 -4.80
CA LEU A 143 10.03 10.47 -3.53
C LEU A 143 11.44 10.88 -3.10
N ASN A 144 12.27 11.31 -4.03
CA ASN A 144 13.64 11.75 -3.72
C ASN A 144 13.62 12.99 -2.81
N SER A 145 12.72 13.94 -3.06
CA SER A 145 12.59 15.18 -2.28
C SER A 145 12.23 14.92 -0.81
N TYR A 146 11.46 13.86 -0.55
CA TYR A 146 10.98 13.52 0.79
C TYR A 146 11.78 12.37 1.45
N SER A 147 12.90 11.96 0.84
CA SER A 147 13.72 10.85 1.34
C SER A 147 14.41 11.10 2.69
N HIS A 148 14.49 12.36 3.11
CA HIS A 148 15.01 12.78 4.41
C HIS A 148 14.00 12.62 5.55
N GLU A 149 12.71 12.48 5.22
CA GLU A 149 11.67 12.31 6.23
C GLU A 149 11.80 10.98 6.95
N LYS A 150 11.82 11.02 8.29
CA LYS A 150 12.10 9.83 9.13
C LYS A 150 11.07 8.73 8.91
N TRP A 151 9.78 9.07 8.91
CA TRP A 151 8.71 8.09 8.68
C TRP A 151 8.83 7.45 7.30
N PHE A 152 9.16 8.24 6.27
CA PHE A 152 9.27 7.74 4.90
C PHE A 152 10.50 6.84 4.75
N ALA A 153 11.62 7.21 5.38
CA ALA A 153 12.81 6.38 5.42
C ALA A 153 12.55 5.01 6.08
N GLU A 154 11.72 4.96 7.12
CA GLU A 154 11.33 3.70 7.77
C GLU A 154 10.43 2.84 6.87
N ILE A 155 9.48 3.42 6.13
CA ILE A 155 8.68 2.68 5.12
C ILE A 155 9.59 2.09 4.05
N ARG A 156 10.57 2.86 3.56
CA ARG A 156 11.52 2.41 2.53
C ARG A 156 12.41 1.26 3.01
N LYS A 157 12.98 1.35 4.21
CA LYS A 157 13.85 0.28 4.77
C LYS A 157 13.13 -1.06 4.94
N ARG A 158 11.82 -1.04 5.14
CA ARG A 158 11.03 -2.17 5.64
C ARG A 158 10.13 -2.82 4.57
N SER A 159 10.18 -2.39 3.31
CA SER A 159 9.19 -2.78 2.29
C SER A 159 9.73 -3.73 1.20
N ILE A 160 8.84 -4.64 0.78
CA ILE A 160 8.95 -5.30 -0.52
C ILE A 160 8.54 -4.25 -1.56
N GLY A 161 9.45 -3.97 -2.49
CA GLY A 161 9.24 -2.98 -3.53
C GLY A 161 8.81 -3.59 -4.86
N TYR A 162 8.15 -2.77 -5.68
CA TYR A 162 7.95 -3.02 -7.09
C TYR A 162 8.36 -1.76 -7.84
N LEU A 163 9.11 -1.90 -8.91
CA LEU A 163 9.47 -0.82 -9.82
C LEU A 163 8.84 -1.11 -11.18
N LEU A 164 7.94 -0.24 -11.63
CA LEU A 164 7.16 -0.46 -12.86
C LEU A 164 7.42 0.59 -13.92
N GLY A 165 7.44 0.14 -15.17
CA GLY A 165 7.57 0.96 -16.36
C GLY A 165 8.97 1.53 -16.56
N THR A 166 9.94 1.41 -15.66
CA THR A 166 11.22 2.12 -15.78
C THR A 166 12.35 1.32 -15.15
N THR A 167 13.55 1.45 -15.73
CA THR A 167 14.84 1.10 -15.11
C THR A 167 15.84 2.25 -15.22
N GLN A 168 15.34 3.49 -15.33
CA GLN A 168 16.18 4.68 -15.28
C GLN A 168 17.06 4.66 -14.03
N ASN A 169 18.29 5.17 -14.17
CA ASN A 169 19.32 5.08 -13.12
C ASN A 169 18.81 5.59 -11.76
N ASN A 170 18.16 6.76 -11.75
CA ASN A 170 17.60 7.36 -10.52
C ASN A 170 16.63 6.42 -9.80
N ASP A 171 15.80 5.69 -10.55
CA ASP A 171 14.78 4.80 -9.98
C ASP A 171 15.39 3.52 -9.42
N VAL A 172 16.35 2.95 -10.16
CA VAL A 172 17.11 1.76 -9.75
C VAL A 172 17.90 2.07 -8.47
N TYR A 173 18.54 3.25 -8.41
CA TYR A 173 19.25 3.71 -7.22
C TYR A 173 18.33 3.97 -6.03
N PHE A 174 17.16 4.58 -6.23
CA PHE A 174 16.18 4.81 -5.15
C PHE A 174 15.80 3.53 -4.42
N PHE A 175 15.63 2.42 -5.16
CA PHE A 175 15.31 1.11 -4.61
C PHE A 175 16.52 0.24 -4.27
N ASN A 176 17.75 0.77 -4.40
CA ASN A 176 18.99 0.04 -4.21
C ASN A 176 19.03 -1.30 -4.97
N MET A 177 18.49 -1.29 -6.20
CA MET A 177 18.43 -2.47 -7.06
C MET A 177 19.75 -2.68 -7.78
N LYS A 178 20.15 -3.95 -7.93
CA LYS A 178 21.31 -4.34 -8.73
C LYS A 178 20.83 -5.00 -10.01
N LEU A 179 20.96 -4.29 -11.13
CA LEU A 179 20.63 -4.78 -12.46
C LEU A 179 21.89 -4.85 -13.34
N PRO A 180 21.96 -5.80 -14.30
CA PRO A 180 23.01 -5.78 -15.33
C PRO A 180 22.95 -4.49 -16.14
N HIS A 181 24.10 -4.02 -16.64
CA HIS A 181 24.19 -2.81 -17.48
C HIS A 181 23.28 -2.86 -18.71
N THR A 182 22.99 -4.05 -19.25
CA THR A 182 22.09 -4.23 -20.41
C THR A 182 20.62 -4.00 -20.09
N GLU A 183 20.24 -3.94 -18.81
CA GLU A 183 18.86 -3.78 -18.34
C GLU A 183 18.63 -2.45 -17.60
N MET A 184 19.68 -1.63 -17.48
CA MET A 184 19.62 -0.29 -16.88
C MET A 184 19.30 0.76 -17.94
N ASP A 185 18.78 1.89 -17.47
CA ASP A 185 18.48 3.08 -18.27
C ASP A 185 17.47 2.83 -19.40
N GLN A 186 16.47 2.02 -19.13
CA GLN A 186 15.43 1.68 -20.10
C GLN A 186 14.05 2.12 -19.66
N GLU A 187 13.27 2.42 -20.69
CA GLU A 187 11.85 2.64 -20.60
C GLU A 187 11.11 1.33 -20.88
N LEU A 188 10.43 0.78 -19.86
CA LEU A 188 9.60 -0.42 -19.99
C LEU A 188 8.14 -0.09 -20.32
N LEU A 189 7.42 -1.03 -20.91
CA LEU A 189 5.98 -0.89 -21.17
C LEU A 189 5.18 -0.83 -19.87
N SER A 190 3.94 -0.33 -19.96
CA SER A 190 3.04 -0.33 -18.81
C SER A 190 2.81 -1.75 -18.27
N GLY A 191 2.89 -1.89 -16.94
CA GLY A 191 2.80 -3.16 -16.24
C GLY A 191 4.05 -4.05 -16.34
N ASP A 192 5.06 -3.72 -17.16
CA ASP A 192 6.36 -4.37 -17.08
C ASP A 192 7.18 -3.78 -15.94
N GLY A 193 7.96 -4.60 -15.26
CA GLY A 193 8.82 -4.08 -14.21
C GLY A 193 9.57 -5.17 -13.45
N TYR A 194 9.98 -4.82 -12.24
CA TYR A 194 10.73 -5.70 -11.36
C TYR A 194 10.09 -5.77 -9.98
N CYS A 195 10.02 -6.98 -9.43
CA CYS A 195 9.85 -7.21 -8.01
C CYS A 195 11.21 -7.05 -7.33
N ILE A 196 11.27 -6.17 -6.33
CA ILE A 196 12.49 -5.81 -5.62
C ILE A 196 12.71 -6.80 -4.49
N ARG A 197 13.75 -7.61 -4.66
CA ARG A 197 14.27 -8.57 -3.67
C ARG A 197 15.80 -8.48 -3.70
N ARG A 198 16.49 -9.28 -2.87
CA ARG A 198 17.96 -9.40 -2.91
C ARG A 198 18.50 -9.58 -4.34
N LYS A 199 17.77 -10.33 -5.18
CA LYS A 199 17.93 -10.40 -6.62
C LYS A 199 16.63 -9.91 -7.27
N PRO A 200 16.63 -8.81 -8.05
CA PRO A 200 15.44 -8.36 -8.76
C PRO A 200 14.89 -9.42 -9.71
N ILE A 201 13.56 -9.52 -9.78
CA ILE A 201 12.87 -10.49 -10.65
C ILE A 201 11.98 -9.70 -11.61
N LYS A 202 12.11 -9.94 -12.91
CA LYS A 202 11.21 -9.38 -13.93
C LYS A 202 9.79 -9.88 -13.72
N ILE A 203 8.83 -8.97 -13.82
CA ILE A 203 7.40 -9.27 -13.67
C ILE A 203 6.58 -8.57 -14.76
N LYS A 204 5.43 -9.17 -15.07
CA LYS A 204 4.32 -8.54 -15.79
C LYS A 204 3.12 -8.44 -14.85
N CYS A 205 2.65 -7.24 -14.58
CA CYS A 205 1.49 -7.02 -13.75
C CYS A 205 0.21 -7.42 -14.50
N ALA A 206 -0.72 -8.04 -13.78
CA ALA A 206 -2.07 -8.23 -14.27
C ALA A 206 -2.77 -6.87 -14.37
N TYR A 207 -3.54 -6.68 -15.44
CA TYR A 207 -4.39 -5.52 -15.64
C TYR A 207 -5.85 -5.93 -15.48
N THR A 208 -6.57 -5.23 -14.61
CA THR A 208 -8.01 -5.43 -14.42
C THR A 208 -8.75 -4.22 -14.99
N PRO A 209 -9.44 -4.35 -16.14
CA PRO A 209 -10.31 -3.31 -16.66
C PRO A 209 -11.37 -2.87 -15.64
N LEU A 210 -11.75 -1.59 -15.68
CA LEU A 210 -12.70 -0.97 -14.74
C LEU A 210 -14.04 -1.71 -14.64
N HIS A 211 -14.57 -2.19 -15.77
CA HIS A 211 -15.84 -2.94 -15.80
C HIS A 211 -15.73 -4.28 -15.04
N LEU A 212 -14.56 -4.92 -15.03
CA LEU A 212 -14.31 -6.14 -14.27
C LEU A 212 -14.07 -5.86 -12.78
N LEU A 213 -13.61 -4.65 -12.40
CA LEU A 213 -13.44 -4.29 -10.98
C LEU A 213 -14.76 -4.41 -10.22
N ARG A 214 -15.86 -3.95 -10.82
CA ARG A 214 -17.20 -4.05 -10.22
C ARG A 214 -17.61 -5.50 -10.03
N ALA A 215 -17.53 -6.30 -11.08
CA ALA A 215 -17.83 -7.73 -11.03
C ALA A 215 -16.98 -8.50 -10.01
N MET A 216 -15.69 -8.16 -9.89
CA MET A 216 -14.79 -8.75 -8.88
C MET A 216 -15.17 -8.33 -7.46
N THR A 217 -15.52 -7.06 -7.27
CA THR A 217 -15.99 -6.53 -5.99
C THR A 217 -17.26 -7.25 -5.54
N ASP A 218 -18.24 -7.38 -6.45
CA ASP A 218 -19.49 -8.09 -6.18
C ASP A 218 -19.23 -9.56 -5.83
N LYS A 219 -18.34 -10.23 -6.58
CA LYS A 219 -17.95 -11.62 -6.30
C LYS A 219 -17.33 -11.79 -4.91
N ILE A 220 -16.52 -10.84 -4.45
CA ILE A 220 -15.92 -10.86 -3.10
C ILE A 220 -16.99 -10.60 -2.05
N SER A 221 -17.90 -9.66 -2.29
CA SER A 221 -19.04 -9.38 -1.39
C SER A 221 -19.92 -10.61 -1.21
N VAL A 222 -20.28 -11.30 -2.30
CA VAL A 222 -21.07 -12.54 -2.27
C VAL A 222 -20.32 -13.65 -1.53
N LYS A 223 -19.03 -13.85 -1.84
CA LYS A 223 -18.21 -14.88 -1.17
C LYS A 223 -18.26 -14.75 0.35
N TRP A 224 -18.11 -13.53 0.86
CA TRP A 224 -18.05 -13.31 2.31
C TRP A 224 -19.41 -13.13 2.97
N SER A 225 -20.48 -12.84 2.22
CA SER A 225 -21.84 -12.91 2.77
C SER A 225 -22.30 -14.35 2.97
N GLU A 226 -22.06 -15.24 2.00
CA GLU A 226 -22.43 -16.67 2.09
C GLU A 226 -21.71 -17.39 3.22
N LEU A 227 -20.43 -17.06 3.45
CA LEU A 227 -19.62 -17.65 4.52
C LEU A 227 -20.01 -17.16 5.92
N LYS A 228 -20.71 -16.02 6.06
CA LYS A 228 -21.23 -15.54 7.35
C LYS A 228 -22.51 -16.23 7.78
N VAL A 229 -23.23 -16.84 6.84
CA VAL A 229 -24.52 -17.52 7.09
C VAL A 229 -24.31 -19.00 7.49
N LYS A 230 -23.09 -19.53 7.34
CA LYS A 230 -22.70 -20.88 7.78
C LYS A 230 -21.91 -20.84 9.07
#